data_AF-A0A1B1Z3D3-F1
#
_entry.id   AF-A0A1B1Z3D3-F1
#
_cell.length_a   1.000
_cell.length_b   1.000
_cell.length_c   1.000
_cell.angle_alpha   90.00
_cell.angle_beta   90.00
_cell.angle_gamma   90.00
#
_symmetry.space_group_name_H-M   'P 1'
#
loop_
_entity.id
_entity.type
_entity.pdbx_description
1 polymer ?
#
loop_
_entity_poly.entity_id
_entity_poly.type
_entity_poly.pdbx_seq_one_letter_code
_entity_poly.pdbx_strand_id
1 'polypeptide(L)'
;MKAAWRMLLFSGLISVFTGIFFVTDLLKTKSAAGMGVWGYFLLFWGIAAVMISFKRLPFFWLMKVLAAAGIFLHGSLVLYWLLFPEGLGQELGKGNSFYGITSGLSAVFCIFIIGKKTKKKIRSHSISK
;
A
#
# COMPACT_ATOMS: atom_id res chain seq x y z
N MET A 1 19.06 1.29 2.58
CA MET A 1 18.04 2.36 2.71
C MET A 1 17.41 2.72 1.36
N LYS A 2 18.17 2.96 0.29
CA LYS A 2 17.62 3.20 -1.07
C LYS A 2 16.57 2.17 -1.52
N ALA A 3 16.78 0.89 -1.22
CA ALA A 3 15.84 -0.17 -1.56
C ALA A 3 14.46 -0.06 -0.88
N ALA A 4 14.38 0.38 0.39
CA ALA A 4 13.10 0.50 1.08
C ALA A 4 12.26 1.66 0.53
N TRP A 5 12.91 2.77 0.17
CA TRP A 5 12.27 3.88 -0.54
C TRP A 5 11.76 3.49 -1.92
N ARG A 6 12.53 2.67 -2.66
CA ARG A 6 12.08 2.14 -3.95
C ARG A 6 10.88 1.21 -3.78
N MET A 7 10.90 0.33 -2.79
CA MET A 7 9.77 -0.55 -2.47
C MET A 7 8.52 0.23 -2.08
N LEU A 8 8.67 1.28 -1.25
CA LEU A 8 7.55 2.14 -0.85
C LEU A 8 7.00 2.91 -2.06
N LEU A 9 7.88 3.39 -2.93
CA LEU A 9 7.48 4.06 -4.18
C LEU A 9 6.69 3.11 -5.09
N PHE A 10 7.19 1.90 -5.32
CA PHE A 10 6.48 0.90 -6.15
C PHE A 10 5.14 0.52 -5.56
N SER A 11 5.08 0.26 -4.25
CA SER A 11 3.83 -0.04 -3.55
C SER A 11 2.85 1.14 -3.60
N GLY A 12 3.34 2.37 -3.44
CA GLY A 12 2.54 3.58 -3.60
C GLY A 12 1.99 3.75 -5.01
N LEU A 13 2.80 3.54 -6.04
CA LEU A 13 2.38 3.60 -7.44
C LEU A 13 1.32 2.53 -7.75
N ILE A 14 1.54 1.28 -7.32
CA ILE A 14 0.56 0.21 -7.46
C ILE A 14 -0.76 0.62 -6.80
N SER A 15 -0.71 1.14 -5.58
CA SER A 15 -1.90 1.61 -4.86
C SER A 15 -2.64 2.74 -5.58
N VAL A 16 -1.93 3.70 -6.18
CA VAL A 16 -2.54 4.76 -6.99
C VAL A 16 -3.24 4.16 -8.21
N PHE A 17 -2.57 3.28 -8.96
CA PHE A 17 -3.18 2.62 -10.12
C PHE A 17 -4.41 1.82 -9.72
N THR A 18 -4.28 0.92 -8.73
CA THR A 18 -5.39 0.10 -8.22
C THR A 18 -6.55 0.99 -7.75
N GLY A 19 -6.28 2.07 -7.03
CA GLY A 19 -7.30 3.02 -6.56
C GLY A 19 -8.02 3.75 -7.70
N ILE A 20 -7.30 4.21 -8.74
CA ILE A 20 -7.90 4.83 -9.93
C ILE A 20 -8.83 3.85 -10.64
N PHE A 21 -8.39 2.60 -10.86
CA PHE A 21 -9.23 1.58 -11.46
C PHE A 21 -10.49 1.34 -10.64
N PHE A 22 -10.34 1.21 -9.31
CA PHE A 22 -11.45 1.00 -8.39
C PHE A 22 -12.49 2.14 -8.45
N VAL A 23 -12.04 3.39 -8.42
CA VAL A 23 -12.92 4.57 -8.51
C VAL A 23 -13.55 4.68 -9.90
N THR A 24 -12.81 4.36 -10.96
CA THR A 24 -13.33 4.41 -12.34
C THR A 24 -14.39 3.33 -12.57
N ASP A 25 -14.20 2.15 -12.01
CA ASP A 25 -15.16 1.05 -12.11
C ASP A 25 -16.44 1.38 -11.34
N LEU A 26 -16.33 1.99 -10.16
CA LEU A 26 -17.46 2.53 -9.39
C LEU A 26 -18.32 3.50 -10.22
N LEU A 27 -17.67 4.42 -10.94
CA LEU A 27 -18.36 5.39 -11.79
C LEU A 27 -19.10 4.74 -12.97
N LYS A 28 -18.61 3.58 -13.44
CA LYS A 28 -19.21 2.84 -14.56
C LYS A 28 -20.38 1.96 -14.12
N THR A 29 -20.25 1.26 -13.00
CA THR A 29 -21.23 0.24 -12.59
C THR A 29 -22.42 0.81 -11.82
N LYS A 30 -22.36 2.06 -11.33
CA LYS A 30 -23.39 2.71 -10.49
C LYS A 30 -23.82 1.90 -9.26
N SER A 31 -23.13 0.81 -8.94
CA SER A 31 -23.40 -0.01 -7.75
C SER A 31 -22.67 0.63 -6.58
N ALA A 32 -23.41 1.34 -5.75
CA ALA A 32 -22.93 2.06 -4.57
C ALA A 32 -22.65 1.14 -3.37
N ALA A 33 -22.24 -0.11 -3.62
CA ALA A 33 -21.90 -1.03 -2.56
C ALA A 33 -20.46 -0.78 -2.11
N GLY A 34 -20.29 -0.26 -0.88
CA GLY A 34 -19.11 -0.20 0.03
C GLY A 34 -17.66 -0.16 -0.49
N MET A 35 -17.33 -0.87 -1.55
CA MET A 35 -15.99 -1.02 -2.11
C MET A 35 -15.47 0.25 -2.84
N GLY A 36 -16.34 1.15 -3.31
CA GLY A 36 -15.91 2.44 -3.89
C GLY A 36 -15.07 3.31 -2.96
N VAL A 37 -15.37 3.25 -1.65
CA VAL A 37 -14.64 4.01 -0.62
C VAL A 37 -13.19 3.52 -0.48
N TRP A 38 -12.96 2.20 -0.68
CA TRP A 38 -11.63 1.61 -0.66
C TRP A 38 -10.72 2.18 -1.76
N GLY A 39 -11.28 2.47 -2.93
CA GLY A 39 -10.55 3.14 -4.02
C GLY A 39 -9.94 4.48 -3.59
N TYR A 40 -10.68 5.29 -2.85
CA TYR A 40 -10.20 6.58 -2.34
C TYR A 40 -9.12 6.40 -1.26
N PHE A 41 -9.28 5.44 -0.35
CA PHE A 41 -8.24 5.13 0.64
C PHE A 41 -6.93 4.66 -0.01
N LEU A 42 -7.04 3.81 -1.04
CA LEU A 42 -5.90 3.35 -1.85
C LEU A 42 -5.19 4.51 -2.56
N LEU A 43 -5.95 5.43 -3.13
CA LEU A 43 -5.44 6.64 -3.77
C LEU A 43 -4.70 7.53 -2.78
N PHE A 44 -5.34 7.86 -1.65
CA PHE A 44 -4.78 8.74 -0.64
C PHE A 44 -3.47 8.17 -0.06
N TRP A 45 -3.49 6.89 0.34
CA TRP A 45 -2.30 6.23 0.86
C TRP A 45 -1.20 6.13 -0.21
N GLY A 46 -1.56 5.79 -1.45
CA GLY A 46 -0.62 5.68 -2.56
C GLY A 46 0.10 7.00 -2.86
N ILE A 47 -0.64 8.12 -2.91
CA ILE A 47 -0.07 9.47 -3.08
C ILE A 47 0.87 9.80 -1.93
N ALA A 48 0.45 9.56 -0.68
CA ALA A 48 1.29 9.80 0.49
C ALA A 48 2.60 8.99 0.42
N ALA A 49 2.54 7.70 0.05
CA ALA A 49 3.69 6.82 -0.11
C ALA A 49 4.64 7.30 -1.22
N VAL A 50 4.11 7.74 -2.36
CA VAL A 50 4.89 8.30 -3.47
C VAL A 50 5.59 9.60 -3.04
N MET A 51 4.86 10.54 -2.43
CA MET A 51 5.42 11.83 -1.99
C MET A 51 6.53 11.64 -0.95
N ILE A 52 6.28 10.79 0.05
CA ILE A 52 7.26 10.49 1.10
C ILE A 52 8.48 9.79 0.52
N SER A 53 8.30 8.93 -0.48
CA SER A 53 9.40 8.27 -1.19
C SER A 53 10.28 9.24 -2.00
N PHE A 54 9.69 10.21 -2.68
CA PHE A 54 10.44 11.24 -3.42
C PHE A 54 11.19 12.19 -2.49
N LYS A 55 10.55 12.66 -1.41
CA LYS A 55 11.19 13.56 -0.44
C LYS A 55 12.27 12.88 0.39
N ARG A 56 12.37 11.53 0.38
CA ARG A 56 13.35 10.73 1.14
C ARG A 56 13.52 11.21 2.59
N LEU A 57 12.39 11.50 3.25
CA LEU A 57 12.39 12.10 4.58
C LEU A 57 13.26 11.28 5.55
N PRO A 58 14.09 11.91 6.39
CA PRO A 58 15.02 11.20 7.28
C PRO A 58 14.31 10.38 8.39
N PHE A 59 12.99 10.50 8.51
CA PHE A 59 12.16 9.84 9.51
C PHE A 59 11.88 8.38 9.13
N PHE A 60 12.78 7.47 9.48
CA PHE A 60 12.59 6.02 9.26
C PHE A 60 11.35 5.44 9.93
N TRP A 61 10.92 6.04 11.05
CA TRP A 61 9.74 5.59 11.76
C TRP A 61 8.46 5.86 10.94
N LEU A 62 8.40 7.00 10.27
CA LEU A 62 7.29 7.36 9.37
C LEU A 62 7.13 6.35 8.23
N MET A 63 8.25 5.89 7.65
CA MET A 63 8.21 4.84 6.61
C MET A 63 7.61 3.53 7.13
N LYS A 64 7.94 3.14 8.38
CA LYS A 64 7.40 1.92 8.98
C LYS A 64 5.91 2.04 9.30
N VAL A 65 5.50 3.20 9.82
CA VAL A 65 4.07 3.49 10.06
C VAL A 65 3.31 3.45 8.73
N LEU A 66 3.85 4.06 7.68
CA LEU A 66 3.18 4.07 6.38
C LEU A 66 3.12 2.68 5.74
N ALA A 67 4.18 1.87 5.88
CA ALA A 67 4.18 0.48 5.45
C ALA A 67 3.19 -0.36 6.27
N ALA A 68 3.05 -0.13 7.57
CA ALA A 68 2.06 -0.80 8.40
C ALA A 68 0.64 -0.46 7.93
N ALA A 69 0.35 0.82 7.69
CA ALA A 69 -0.91 1.26 7.11
C ALA A 69 -1.15 0.61 5.73
N GLY A 70 -0.11 0.48 4.91
CA GLY A 70 -0.18 -0.21 3.63
C GLY A 70 -0.53 -1.68 3.76
N ILE A 71 0.02 -2.38 4.76
CA ILE A 71 -0.32 -3.79 5.04
C ILE A 71 -1.77 -3.93 5.48
N PHE A 72 -2.26 -3.05 6.35
CA PHE A 72 -3.67 -3.10 6.76
C PHE A 72 -4.61 -2.83 5.58
N LEU A 73 -4.28 -1.82 4.76
CA LEU A 73 -5.12 -1.42 3.64
C LEU A 73 -5.12 -2.45 2.51
N HIS A 74 -3.94 -2.88 2.05
CA HIS A 74 -3.82 -3.84 0.96
C HIS A 74 -4.03 -5.29 1.42
N GLY A 75 -3.59 -5.63 2.63
CA GLY A 75 -3.77 -6.96 3.19
C GLY A 75 -5.22 -7.31 3.47
N SER A 76 -6.04 -6.35 3.90
CA SER A 76 -7.49 -6.57 4.03
C SER A 76 -8.17 -6.84 2.69
N LEU A 77 -7.79 -6.11 1.62
CA LEU A 77 -8.28 -6.38 0.26
C LEU A 77 -7.86 -7.76 -0.25
N VAL A 78 -6.62 -8.19 0.04
CA VAL A 78 -6.13 -9.52 -0.33
C VAL A 78 -6.84 -10.63 0.44
N LEU A 79 -7.04 -10.44 1.74
CA LEU A 79 -7.80 -11.38 2.58
C LEU A 79 -9.25 -11.49 2.11
N TYR A 80 -9.87 -10.35 1.80
CA TYR A 80 -11.22 -10.31 1.26
C TYR A 80 -11.31 -11.04 -0.09
N TRP A 81 -10.32 -10.85 -0.96
CA TRP A 81 -10.18 -11.59 -2.22
C TRP A 81 -10.05 -13.11 -2.04
N LEU A 82 -9.22 -13.54 -1.08
CA LEU A 82 -9.00 -14.96 -0.79
C LEU A 82 -10.22 -15.63 -0.15
N LEU A 83 -10.92 -14.92 0.74
CA LEU A 83 -12.06 -15.46 1.49
C LEU A 83 -13.35 -15.47 0.67
N PHE A 84 -13.51 -14.51 -0.24
CA PHE A 84 -14.72 -14.36 -1.05
C PHE A 84 -14.39 -14.31 -2.55
N PRO A 85 -13.90 -15.42 -3.13
CA PRO A 85 -13.54 -15.48 -4.54
C PRO A 85 -14.73 -15.22 -5.47
N GLU A 86 -15.96 -15.53 -5.03
CA GLU A 86 -17.20 -15.24 -5.75
C GLU A 86 -17.85 -13.90 -5.35
N GLY A 87 -17.61 -13.43 -4.11
CA GLY A 87 -18.24 -12.21 -3.56
C GLY A 87 -17.71 -10.90 -4.15
N LEU A 88 -16.46 -10.87 -4.62
CA LEU A 88 -15.96 -9.79 -5.45
C LEU A 88 -16.41 -9.91 -6.92
N GLY A 89 -16.75 -11.10 -7.39
CA GLY A 89 -17.09 -11.37 -8.78
C GLY A 89 -18.47 -10.85 -9.20
N GLN A 90 -19.44 -10.81 -8.29
CA GLN A 90 -20.77 -10.27 -8.58
C GLN A 90 -20.83 -8.73 -8.53
N GLU A 91 -19.98 -8.07 -7.73
CA GLU A 91 -19.99 -6.60 -7.63
C GLU A 91 -18.87 -5.89 -8.42
N LEU A 92 -17.75 -6.55 -8.74
CA LEU A 92 -16.62 -5.97 -9.49
C LEU A 92 -16.34 -6.61 -10.86
N GLY A 93 -17.18 -7.55 -11.31
CA GLY A 93 -17.00 -8.23 -12.59
C GLY A 93 -15.61 -8.89 -12.73
N LYS A 94 -15.19 -9.15 -13.97
CA LYS A 94 -13.92 -9.83 -14.34
C LYS A 94 -12.63 -9.17 -13.80
N GLY A 95 -12.71 -8.06 -13.06
CA GLY A 95 -11.57 -7.37 -12.43
C GLY A 95 -11.04 -8.00 -11.13
N ASN A 96 -11.75 -8.99 -10.56
CA ASN A 96 -11.46 -9.56 -9.24
C ASN A 96 -9.97 -9.94 -9.01
N SER A 97 -9.40 -10.71 -9.94
CA SER A 97 -8.01 -11.17 -9.82
C SER A 97 -6.98 -10.04 -9.95
N PHE A 98 -7.27 -8.99 -10.73
CA PHE A 98 -6.34 -7.86 -10.88
C PHE A 98 -6.19 -7.08 -9.58
N TYR A 99 -7.30 -6.80 -8.89
CA TYR A 99 -7.30 -6.08 -7.61
C TYR A 99 -6.64 -6.90 -6.50
N GLY A 100 -6.93 -8.21 -6.43
CA GLY A 100 -6.29 -9.13 -5.48
C GLY A 100 -4.77 -9.23 -5.68
N ILE A 101 -4.31 -9.43 -6.92
CA ILE A 101 -2.87 -9.55 -7.24
C ILE A 101 -2.13 -8.24 -6.97
N THR A 102 -2.66 -7.09 -7.43
CA THR A 102 -1.99 -5.79 -7.24
C THR A 102 -1.93 -5.41 -5.77
N SER A 103 -3.01 -5.63 -5.02
CA SER A 103 -3.02 -5.41 -3.56
C SER A 103 -2.07 -6.37 -2.85
N GLY A 104 -1.99 -7.64 -3.28
CA GLY A 104 -1.07 -8.64 -2.76
C GLY A 104 0.39 -8.22 -2.90
N LEU A 105 0.78 -7.80 -4.10
CA LEU A 105 2.12 -7.30 -4.37
C LEU A 105 2.45 -6.06 -3.52
N SER A 106 1.50 -5.13 -3.38
CA SER A 106 1.66 -3.93 -2.55
C SER A 106 1.87 -4.28 -1.07
N ALA A 107 1.05 -5.19 -0.52
CA ALA A 107 1.18 -5.67 0.86
C ALA A 107 2.54 -6.34 1.10
N VAL A 108 2.99 -7.19 0.17
CA VAL A 108 4.31 -7.86 0.23
C VAL A 108 5.45 -6.84 0.30
N PHE A 109 5.43 -5.82 -0.57
CA PHE A 109 6.44 -4.75 -0.49
C PHE A 109 6.44 -4.04 0.86
N CYS A 110 5.27 -3.78 1.43
CA CYS A 110 5.16 -3.17 2.74
C CYS A 110 5.68 -4.08 3.88
N ILE A 111 5.42 -5.39 3.83
CA ILE A 111 5.96 -6.37 4.79
C ILE A 111 7.49 -6.37 4.75
N PHE A 112 8.09 -6.38 3.55
CA PHE A 112 9.54 -6.31 3.40
C PHE A 112 10.16 -5.02 3.96
N ILE A 113 9.44 -3.90 3.90
CA ILE A 113 9.86 -2.61 4.49
C ILE A 113 9.85 -2.70 6.02
N ILE A 114 8.81 -3.28 6.64
CA ILE A 114 8.74 -3.48 8.09
C ILE A 114 9.83 -4.43 8.59
N GLY A 115 9.99 -5.58 7.91
CA GLY A 115 10.95 -6.62 8.28
C GLY A 115 12.42 -6.19 8.14
N LYS A 116 12.70 -5.10 7.40
CA LYS A 116 14.06 -4.56 7.32
C LYS A 116 14.49 -3.95 8.65
N LYS A 117 15.51 -4.57 9.26
CA LYS A 117 16.21 -4.02 10.43
C LYS A 117 16.72 -2.62 10.11
N THR A 118 16.24 -1.64 10.87
CA THR A 118 16.76 -0.27 10.83
C THR A 118 18.15 -0.34 11.46
N LYS A 119 19.21 -0.25 10.65
CA LYS A 119 20.56 -0.03 11.21
C LYS A 119 20.51 1.34 11.87
N LYS A 120 20.26 1.37 13.18
CA LYS A 120 20.38 2.55 14.04
C LYS A 120 21.82 3.04 13.87
N LYS A 121 22.03 4.06 13.04
CA LYS A 121 23.26 4.83 13.09
C LYS A 121 23.14 5.78 14.29
N ILE A 122 23.04 5.21 15.49
CA ILE A 122 23.36 5.96 16.70
C ILE A 122 24.87 6.09 16.62
N ARG A 123 25.32 7.23 16.07
CA ARG A 123 26.70 7.65 16.20
C ARG A 123 26.87 7.89 17.71
N SER A 124 27.36 6.87 18.42
CA SER A 124 27.86 7.01 19.77
C SER A 124 29.04 7.97 19.70
N HIS A 125 28.77 9.28 19.77
CA HIS A 125 29.75 10.21 20.30
C HIS A 125 29.76 9.98 21.81
N SER A 126 30.51 8.97 22.25
CA SER A 126 30.96 8.92 23.64
C SER A 126 32.24 9.72 23.70
N ILE A 127 32.17 10.80 24.47
CA ILE A 127 33.20 11.79 24.71
C ILE A 127 34.42 11.09 25.34
N SER A 128 35.58 11.28 24.72
CA SER A 128 36.87 11.00 25.36
C SER A 128 37.03 11.97 26.53
N LYS A 129 37.19 11.44 27.75
CA LYS A 129 37.85 12.13 28.86
C LYS A 129 38.98 11.25 29.32
#